data_AF-A0A954M8E0-F1
#
_entry.id   AF-A0A954M8E0-F1
#
_cell.length_a   1.000
_cell.length_b   1.000
_cell.length_c   1.000
_cell.angle_alpha   90.00
_cell.angle_beta   90.00
_cell.angle_gamma   90.00
#
_symmetry.space_group_name_H-M   'P 1'
#
loop_
_entity.id
_entity.type
_entity.pdbx_description
1 polymer ?
#
loop_
_entity_poly.entity_id
_entity_poly.type
_entity_poly.pdbx_seq_one_letter_code
_entity_poly.pdbx_strand_id
1 'polypeptide(L)'
;MAKRASTRRVNRYQRRSLARRQDHAQQIVDRLKQEFPVAECALQHRNAYELLAATILSAQCTDERVNKVTPNLFRQYPDVQSLAIAQQA
;
A
#
# COMPACT_ATOMS: atom_id res chain seq x y z
N MET A 1 49.45 -18.14 10.24
CA MET A 1 48.90 -17.27 9.17
C MET A 1 48.07 -18.13 8.22
N ALA A 2 46.75 -18.19 8.40
CA ALA A 2 45.83 -18.85 7.47
C ALA A 2 44.57 -17.97 7.36
N LYS A 3 44.49 -17.19 6.28
CA LYS A 3 43.32 -16.35 5.97
C LYS A 3 42.20 -17.27 5.49
N ARG A 4 41.21 -17.54 6.35
CA ARG A 4 39.99 -18.25 5.96
C ARG A 4 39.22 -17.38 4.97
N ALA A 5 39.03 -17.92 3.77
CA ALA A 5 38.29 -17.29 2.69
C ALA A 5 36.86 -16.97 3.15
N SER A 6 36.53 -15.67 3.16
CA SER A 6 35.18 -15.17 3.27
C SER A 6 34.37 -15.73 2.10
N THR A 7 33.61 -16.79 2.38
CA THR A 7 32.65 -17.35 1.43
C THR A 7 31.55 -16.31 1.27
N ARG A 8 31.66 -15.47 0.23
CA ARG A 8 30.60 -14.57 -0.24
C ARG A 8 29.34 -15.42 -0.46
N ARG A 9 28.42 -15.39 0.50
CA ARG A 9 27.03 -15.82 0.30
C ARG A 9 26.45 -14.93 -0.80
N VAL A 10 26.51 -15.40 -2.04
CA VAL A 10 25.97 -14.68 -3.18
C VAL A 10 24.46 -14.69 -3.00
N ASN A 11 23.87 -13.51 -2.77
CA ASN A 11 22.44 -13.37 -2.58
C ASN A 11 21.74 -13.90 -3.84
N ARG A 12 20.94 -14.96 -3.70
CA ARG A 12 20.23 -15.63 -4.82
C ARG A 12 19.34 -14.65 -5.61
N TYR A 13 18.91 -13.57 -4.97
CA TYR A 13 18.14 -12.49 -5.59
C TYR A 13 18.94 -11.70 -6.63
N GLN A 14 20.27 -11.55 -6.44
CA GLN A 14 21.14 -10.76 -7.32
C GLN A 14 21.53 -11.50 -8.62
N ARG A 15 21.22 -12.80 -8.75
CA ARG A 15 21.65 -13.64 -9.89
C ARG A 15 20.58 -13.88 -10.96
N ARG A 16 19.37 -13.31 -10.83
CA ARG A 16 18.32 -13.51 -11.84
C ARG A 16 18.42 -12.44 -12.92
N SER A 17 18.40 -12.85 -14.19
CA SER A 17 18.23 -11.92 -15.32
C SER A 17 16.91 -11.16 -15.18
N LEU A 18 16.84 -9.95 -15.73
CA LEU A 18 15.61 -9.15 -15.72
C LEU A 18 14.42 -9.93 -16.28
N ALA A 19 14.63 -10.65 -17.40
CA ALA A 19 13.63 -11.52 -18.02
C ALA A 19 13.05 -12.54 -17.04
N ARG A 20 13.88 -13.29 -16.30
CA ARG A 20 13.39 -14.26 -15.30
C ARG A 20 12.61 -13.60 -14.15
N ARG A 21 12.92 -12.35 -13.79
CA ARG A 21 12.13 -11.63 -12.77
C ARG A 21 10.78 -11.19 -13.32
N GLN A 22 10.74 -10.76 -14.58
CA GLN A 22 9.52 -10.37 -15.27
C GLN A 22 8.58 -11.57 -15.44
N ASP A 23 9.08 -12.71 -15.93
CA ASP A 23 8.31 -13.94 -16.06
C ASP A 23 7.72 -14.39 -14.71
N HIS A 24 8.53 -14.33 -13.65
CA HIS A 24 8.08 -14.69 -12.31
C HIS A 24 7.04 -13.70 -11.74
N ALA A 25 7.21 -12.40 -11.98
CA ALA A 25 6.23 -11.39 -11.57
C ALA A 25 4.90 -11.60 -12.31
N GLN A 26 4.94 -11.92 -13.61
CA GLN A 26 3.74 -12.21 -14.39
C GLN A 26 2.98 -13.42 -13.82
N GLN A 27 3.68 -14.52 -13.53
CA GLN A 27 3.08 -15.71 -12.91
C GLN A 27 2.43 -15.41 -11.56
N ILE A 28 3.01 -14.53 -10.75
CA ILE A 28 2.42 -14.11 -9.48
C ILE A 28 1.14 -13.29 -9.74
N VAL A 29 1.19 -12.32 -10.65
CA VAL A 29 0.02 -11.50 -11.00
C VAL A 29 -1.12 -12.36 -11.53
N ASP A 30 -0.83 -13.34 -12.38
CA ASP A 30 -1.85 -14.23 -12.95
C ASP A 30 -2.55 -15.05 -11.85
N ARG A 31 -1.79 -15.57 -10.89
CA ARG A 31 -2.35 -16.29 -9.73
C ARG A 31 -3.18 -15.38 -8.84
N LEU A 32 -2.72 -14.16 -8.58
CA LEU A 32 -3.47 -13.18 -7.78
C LEU A 32 -4.78 -12.81 -8.44
N LYS A 33 -4.81 -12.64 -9.77
CA LYS A 33 -6.05 -12.37 -10.52
C LYS A 33 -7.04 -13.54 -10.48
N GLN A 34 -6.54 -14.78 -10.45
CA GLN A 34 -7.38 -15.97 -10.31
C GLN A 34 -7.98 -16.09 -8.90
N GLU A 35 -7.16 -15.87 -7.87
CA GLU A 35 -7.56 -15.97 -6.46
C GLU A 35 -8.48 -14.82 -6.02
N PHE A 36 -8.19 -13.60 -6.50
CA PHE A 36 -8.92 -12.37 -6.19
C PHE A 36 -9.51 -11.76 -7.47
N PRO A 37 -10.57 -12.37 -8.04
CA PRO A 37 -11.14 -11.95 -9.33
C PRO A 37 -11.79 -10.56 -9.28
N VAL A 38 -12.20 -10.11 -8.10
CA VAL A 38 -12.78 -8.78 -7.86
C VAL A 38 -11.99 -8.12 -6.73
N ALA A 39 -10.89 -7.46 -7.07
CA ALA A 39 -10.09 -6.68 -6.13
C ALA A 39 -10.57 -5.22 -6.12
N GLU A 40 -11.02 -4.74 -4.97
CA GLU A 40 -11.53 -3.38 -4.79
C GLU A 40 -10.69 -2.59 -3.77
N CYS A 41 -10.85 -1.28 -3.77
CA CYS A 41 -10.24 -0.43 -2.75
C CYS A 41 -10.94 -0.68 -1.40
N ALA A 42 -10.17 -1.04 -0.36
CA ALA A 42 -10.70 -1.32 0.96
C ALA A 42 -11.11 -0.05 1.75
N LEU A 43 -10.60 1.12 1.36
CA LEU A 43 -10.96 2.40 1.97
C LEU A 43 -12.32 2.86 1.45
N GLN A 44 -13.26 3.11 2.35
CA GLN A 44 -14.59 3.61 2.01
C GLN A 44 -14.53 5.10 1.71
N HIS A 45 -14.95 5.48 0.51
CA HIS A 45 -14.92 6.86 0.04
C HIS A 45 -15.99 7.08 -1.03
N ARG A 46 -16.44 8.33 -1.19
CA ARG A 46 -17.46 8.73 -2.19
C ARG A 46 -16.87 9.57 -3.32
N ASN A 47 -15.69 10.14 -3.13
CA ASN A 47 -15.03 11.03 -4.06
C ASN A 47 -13.50 11.02 -3.87
N ALA A 48 -12.79 11.70 -4.76
CA ALA A 48 -11.33 11.75 -4.75
C ALA A 48 -10.73 12.43 -3.50
N TYR A 49 -11.43 13.40 -2.91
CA TYR A 49 -10.99 14.07 -1.68
C TYR A 49 -11.01 13.09 -0.50
N GLU A 50 -12.12 12.37 -0.31
CA GLU A 50 -12.25 11.38 0.76
C GLU A 50 -11.20 10.27 0.61
N LEU A 51 -10.96 9.78 -0.61
CA LEU A 51 -9.94 8.77 -0.85
C LEU A 51 -8.52 9.28 -0.53
N LEU A 52 -8.19 10.51 -0.93
CA LEU A 52 -6.88 11.11 -0.65
C LEU A 52 -6.64 11.22 0.86
N ALA A 53 -7.62 11.78 1.59
CA ALA A 53 -7.53 11.93 3.03
C ALA A 53 -7.47 10.56 3.74
N ALA A 54 -8.32 9.60 3.35
CA ALA A 54 -8.31 8.25 3.90
C ALA A 54 -6.97 7.52 3.63
N THR A 55 -6.36 7.72 2.47
CA THR A 55 -5.04 7.16 2.12
C THR A 55 -3.93 7.73 3.00
N ILE A 56 -3.97 9.02 3.31
CA ILE A 56 -3.01 9.64 4.24
C ILE A 56 -3.17 9.03 5.63
N LEU A 57 -4.42 8.86 6.10
CA LEU A 57 -4.74 8.29 7.41
C LEU A 57 -4.42 6.80 7.52
N SER A 58 -4.40 6.06 6.41
CA SER A 58 -4.07 4.63 6.40
C SER A 58 -2.58 4.36 6.63
N ALA A 59 -1.73 5.38 6.55
CA ALA A 59 -0.31 5.24 6.84
C ALA A 59 -0.10 4.64 8.25
N GLN A 60 0.49 3.46 8.31
CA GLN A 60 0.73 2.71 9.56
C GLN A 60 -0.57 2.43 10.36
N CYS A 61 -1.71 2.36 9.68
CA CYS A 61 -3.02 2.06 10.25
C CYS A 61 -3.71 0.95 9.44
N THR A 62 -4.82 0.40 9.96
CA THR A 62 -5.65 -0.56 9.22
C THR A 62 -6.80 0.14 8.54
N ASP A 63 -7.19 -0.33 7.35
CA ASP A 63 -8.35 0.21 6.61
C ASP A 63 -9.63 0.16 7.46
N GLU A 64 -9.80 -0.88 8.29
CA GLU A 64 -10.91 -0.98 9.24
C GLU A 64 -10.96 0.21 10.22
N ARG A 65 -9.81 0.60 10.78
CA ARG A 65 -9.75 1.74 11.71
C ARG A 65 -10.00 3.06 10.97
N VAL A 66 -9.47 3.22 9.76
CA VAL A 66 -9.71 4.39 8.92
C VAL A 66 -11.21 4.52 8.58
N ASN A 67 -11.85 3.43 8.16
CA ASN A 67 -13.28 3.39 7.85
C ASN A 67 -14.18 3.66 9.06
N LYS A 68 -13.70 3.37 10.28
CA LYS A 68 -14.42 3.73 11.52
C LYS A 68 -14.37 5.23 11.84
N VAL A 69 -13.27 5.92 11.53
CA VAL A 69 -13.06 7.34 11.91
C VAL A 69 -13.48 8.33 10.83
N THR A 70 -13.28 7.97 9.56
CA THR A 70 -13.52 8.86 8.42
C THR A 70 -14.97 9.34 8.25
N PRO A 71 -16.03 8.57 8.59
CA PRO A 71 -17.40 9.09 8.48
C PRO A 71 -17.68 10.30 9.37
N ASN A 72 -17.06 10.37 10.55
CA ASN A 72 -17.18 11.54 11.42
C ASN A 72 -16.34 12.70 10.88
N LEU A 73 -15.10 12.42 10.46
CA LEU A 73 -14.20 13.41 9.87
C LEU A 73 -14.84 14.10 8.66
N PHE A 74 -15.37 13.35 7.70
CA PHE A 74 -15.96 13.91 6.48
C PHE A 74 -17.35 14.53 6.69
N ARG A 75 -18.00 14.26 7.82
CA ARG A 75 -19.19 15.02 8.23
C ARG A 75 -18.81 16.39 8.77
N GLN A 76 -17.71 16.47 9.52
CA GLN A 76 -17.20 17.72 10.08
C GLN A 76 -16.50 18.57 9.01
N TYR A 77 -15.79 17.94 8.08
CA TYR A 77 -15.06 18.57 6.99
C TYR A 77 -15.52 17.95 5.66
N PRO A 78 -16.64 18.42 5.09
CA PRO A 78 -17.23 17.82 3.89
C PRO A 78 -16.45 18.10 2.59
N ASP A 79 -15.52 19.04 2.61
CA ASP A 79 -14.72 19.44 1.44
C ASP A 79 -13.26 19.77 1.82
N VAL A 80 -12.43 19.99 0.80
CA VAL A 80 -11.00 20.27 0.97
C VAL A 80 -10.79 21.58 1.73
N GLN A 81 -11.62 22.58 1.46
CA GLN A 81 -11.51 23.93 2.02
C GLN A 81 -11.76 23.93 3.53
N SER A 82 -12.82 23.27 3.98
CA SER A 82 -13.16 23.12 5.39
C SER A 82 -12.09 22.34 6.15
N LEU A 83 -11.53 21.28 5.57
CA LEU A 83 -10.41 20.55 6.18
C LEU A 83 -9.13 21.41 6.23
N ALA A 84 -8.85 22.21 5.20
CA ALA A 84 -7.62 23.00 5.10
C ALA A 84 -7.53 24.12 6.15
N ILE A 85 -8.66 24.66 6.60
CA ILE A 85 -8.73 25.69 7.65
C ILE A 85 -8.98 25.10 9.04
N ALA A 86 -9.08 23.77 9.17
CA ALA A 86 -9.32 23.11 10.43
C ALA A 86 -8.21 23.43 11.43
N GLN A 87 -8.60 23.85 12.63
CA GLN A 87 -7.66 24.03 13.73
C GLN A 87 -7.52 22.74 14.52
N GLN A 88 -6.30 22.44 14.93
CA GLN A 88 -6.07 21.37 15.88
C GLN A 88 -6.70 21.75 17.22
N ALA A 89 -7.53 20.85 17.76
CA ALA A 89 -8.08 20.98 19.10
C ALA A 89 -6.99 20.83 20.17
#